data_AF-A0A972RH09-F1
#
_entry.id   AF-A0A972RH09-F1
#
_cell.length_a   1.000
_cell.length_b   1.000
_cell.length_c   1.000
_cell.angle_alpha   90.00
_cell.angle_beta   90.00
_cell.angle_gamma   90.00
#
_symmetry.space_group_name_H-M   'P 1'
#
loop_
_entity.id
_entity.type
_entity.pdbx_description
1 polymer ?
#
loop_
_entity_poly.entity_id
_entity_poly.type
_entity_poly.pdbx_seq_one_letter_code
_entity_poly.pdbx_strand_id
1 'polypeptide(L)'
;GLNMTVMAQQQYIIGYASDIIQDEFDTVYSLFVNKMVFSESLRLEMLVLYFVNDNETLIRPKASYRATSTVQLIFGADIFEGEIGGPLPGEFNFIGFFKNNDRIYFEIVYGF
;
A
#
# COMPACT_ATOMS: atom_id res chain seq x y z
N GLY A 1 -9.99 -19.95 4.34
CA GLY A 1 -9.82 -19.86 2.88
C GLY A 1 -8.82 -18.77 2.53
N LEU A 2 -8.32 -18.74 1.29
CA LEU A 2 -7.61 -17.57 0.76
C LEU A 2 -8.67 -16.51 0.39
N ASN A 3 -8.49 -15.28 0.86
CA ASN A 3 -9.31 -14.15 0.46
C ASN A 3 -8.50 -13.22 -0.43
N MET A 4 -9.13 -12.71 -1.49
CA MET A 4 -8.51 -11.82 -2.45
C MET A 4 -9.51 -10.75 -2.84
N THR A 5 -9.07 -9.50 -2.82
CA THR A 5 -9.83 -8.33 -3.25
C THR A 5 -9.00 -7.59 -4.29
N VAL A 6 -9.61 -7.28 -5.43
CA VAL A 6 -9.04 -6.43 -6.46
C VAL A 6 -9.95 -5.22 -6.61
N MET A 7 -9.37 -4.01 -6.62
CA MET A 7 -10.14 -2.78 -6.85
C MET A 7 -9.43 -1.90 -7.87
N ALA A 8 -10.21 -1.14 -8.62
CA ALA A 8 -9.76 -0.09 -9.51
C ALA A 8 -10.48 1.20 -9.11
N GLN A 9 -9.73 2.27 -8.88
CA GLN A 9 -10.25 3.60 -8.59
C GLN A 9 -9.77 4.54 -9.69
N GLN A 10 -10.69 5.36 -10.21
CA GLN A 10 -10.42 6.37 -11.22
C GLN A 10 -10.96 7.71 -10.74
N GLN A 11 -10.14 8.74 -10.82
CA GLN A 11 -10.54 10.14 -10.74
C GLN A 11 -10.49 10.76 -12.14
N TYR A 12 -11.45 11.64 -12.42
CA TYR A 12 -11.53 12.43 -13.65
C TYR A 12 -11.88 13.89 -13.33
N ILE A 13 -11.09 14.84 -13.81
CA ILE A 13 -11.32 16.28 -13.61
C ILE A 13 -12.17 16.83 -14.75
N ILE A 14 -13.44 17.10 -14.48
CA ILE A 14 -14.36 17.68 -15.46
C ILE A 14 -13.96 19.15 -15.72
N GLY A 15 -13.81 19.50 -17.00
CA GLY A 15 -13.40 20.85 -17.40
C GLY A 15 -11.93 21.12 -17.14
N TYR A 16 -11.09 20.10 -17.32
CA TYR A 16 -9.64 20.21 -17.18
C TYR A 16 -9.06 21.37 -17.99
N ALA A 17 -8.14 22.10 -17.37
CA ALA A 17 -7.39 23.20 -17.95
C ALA A 17 -5.90 22.96 -17.69
N SER A 18 -5.04 23.39 -18.62
CA SER A 18 -3.60 23.09 -18.59
C SER A 18 -2.82 23.77 -17.47
N ASP A 19 -3.45 24.68 -16.72
CA ASP A 19 -2.90 25.31 -15.51
C ASP A 19 -3.19 24.48 -14.24
N ILE A 20 -3.98 23.42 -14.34
CA ILE A 20 -4.21 22.46 -13.25
C ILE A 20 -3.01 21.53 -13.14
N ILE A 21 -2.45 21.45 -11.93
CA ILE A 21 -1.24 20.67 -11.62
C ILE A 21 -1.50 19.16 -11.57
N GLN A 22 -2.70 18.74 -11.14
CA GLN A 22 -3.08 17.32 -11.12
C GLN A 22 -3.40 16.81 -12.53
N ASP A 23 -3.17 15.52 -12.76
CA ASP A 23 -3.57 14.86 -14.00
C ASP A 23 -5.08 14.90 -14.22
N GLU A 24 -5.48 15.03 -15.50
CA GLU A 24 -6.90 14.99 -15.90
C GLU A 24 -7.57 13.67 -15.48
N PHE A 25 -6.82 12.57 -15.59
CA PHE A 25 -7.21 11.23 -15.18
C PHE A 25 -6.21 10.72 -14.17
N ASP A 26 -6.64 10.20 -13.03
CA ASP A 26 -5.76 9.53 -12.07
C ASP A 26 -6.33 8.15 -11.70
N THR A 27 -5.53 7.10 -11.92
CA THR A 27 -5.96 5.70 -11.77
C THR A 27 -5.09 4.95 -10.78
N VAL A 28 -5.75 4.29 -9.82
CA VAL A 28 -5.09 3.41 -8.87
C VAL A 28 -5.70 2.01 -8.93
N TYR A 29 -4.85 1.01 -9.11
CA TYR A 29 -5.21 -0.39 -8.92
C TYR A 29 -4.75 -0.87 -7.55
N SER A 30 -5.56 -1.70 -6.91
CA SER A 30 -5.21 -2.33 -5.64
C SER A 30 -5.47 -3.82 -5.67
N LEU A 31 -4.55 -4.57 -5.07
CA LEU A 31 -4.67 -6.00 -4.80
C LEU A 31 -4.45 -6.21 -3.30
N PHE A 32 -5.43 -6.82 -2.63
CA PHE A 32 -5.29 -7.25 -1.25
C PHE A 32 -5.53 -8.75 -1.15
N VAL A 33 -4.54 -9.47 -0.63
CA VAL A 33 -4.60 -10.93 -0.42
C VAL A 33 -4.39 -11.22 1.05
N ASN A 34 -5.23 -12.08 1.62
CA ASN A 34 -5.01 -12.58 2.97
C ASN A 34 -5.37 -14.05 3.13
N LYS A 35 -4.65 -14.74 4.02
CA LYS A 35 -4.88 -16.15 4.35
C LYS A 35 -4.58 -16.40 5.82
N MET A 36 -5.48 -17.13 6.48
CA MET A 36 -5.19 -17.72 7.78
C MET A 36 -4.59 -19.13 7.61
N VAL A 37 -3.54 -19.40 8.39
CA VAL A 37 -2.84 -20.69 8.48
C VAL A 37 -2.59 -21.05 9.95
N PHE A 38 -2.13 -22.27 10.21
CA PHE A 38 -1.87 -22.80 11.57
C PHE A 38 -3.05 -22.66 12.53
N SER A 39 -4.19 -23.28 12.19
CA SER A 39 -5.40 -23.22 13.02
C SER A 39 -5.79 -21.79 13.40
N GLU A 40 -5.70 -20.89 12.41
CA GLU A 40 -6.07 -19.46 12.54
C GLU A 40 -5.17 -18.63 13.47
N SER A 41 -4.02 -19.17 13.89
CA SER A 41 -3.04 -18.43 14.71
C SER A 41 -2.12 -17.52 13.89
N LEU A 42 -1.90 -17.81 12.60
CA LEU A 42 -1.06 -16.98 11.72
C LEU A 42 -1.89 -16.44 10.56
N ARG A 43 -1.91 -15.11 10.43
CA ARG A 43 -2.48 -14.40 9.28
C ARG A 43 -1.35 -13.88 8.40
N LEU A 44 -1.37 -14.25 7.14
CA LEU A 44 -0.52 -13.69 6.10
C LEU A 44 -1.34 -12.72 5.26
N GLU A 45 -0.80 -11.53 5.01
CA GLU A 45 -1.43 -10.44 4.28
C GLU A 45 -0.44 -9.84 3.29
N MET A 46 -0.95 -9.42 2.13
CA MET A 46 -0.19 -8.66 1.14
C MET A 46 -1.12 -7.60 0.56
N LEU A 47 -0.70 -6.34 0.61
CA LEU A 47 -1.33 -5.24 -0.12
C LEU A 47 -0.38 -4.77 -1.22
N VAL A 48 -0.90 -4.61 -2.43
CA VAL A 48 -0.21 -3.95 -3.55
C VAL A 48 -1.09 -2.81 -4.01
N LEU A 49 -0.53 -1.60 -4.10
CA LEU A 49 -1.15 -0.45 -4.75
C LEU A 49 -0.29 -0.06 -5.95
N TYR A 50 -0.90 0.14 -7.11
CA TYR A 50 -0.24 0.60 -8.32
C TYR A 50 -0.92 1.88 -8.81
N PHE A 51 -0.17 2.98 -8.79
CA PHE A 51 -0.55 4.30 -9.26
C PHE A 51 -0.12 4.40 -10.72
N VAL A 52 -1.08 4.32 -11.64
CA VAL A 52 -0.82 4.12 -13.08
C VAL A 52 -0.15 5.33 -13.70
N ASN A 53 -0.62 6.52 -13.31
CA ASN A 53 -0.18 7.81 -13.83
C ASN A 53 1.29 8.08 -13.54
N ASP A 54 1.66 7.90 -12.29
CA ASP A 54 3.02 8.15 -11.81
C ASP A 54 3.95 6.94 -12.00
N ASN A 55 3.40 5.79 -12.44
CA ASN A 55 4.06 4.49 -12.52
C ASN A 55 4.72 4.08 -11.19
N GLU A 56 3.97 4.17 -10.09
CA GLU A 56 4.46 3.90 -8.74
C GLU A 56 3.76 2.72 -8.10
N THR A 57 4.50 1.98 -7.28
CA THR A 57 4.01 0.78 -6.61
C THR A 57 4.36 0.79 -5.13
N LEU A 58 3.37 0.49 -4.30
CA LEU A 58 3.55 0.19 -2.87
C LEU A 58 3.22 -1.29 -2.62
N ILE A 59 4.18 -2.04 -2.10
CA ILE A 59 4.01 -3.45 -1.73
C ILE A 59 4.18 -3.59 -0.21
N ARG A 60 3.16 -4.14 0.45
CA ARG A 60 3.14 -4.33 1.92
C ARG A 60 2.84 -5.76 2.31
N PRO A 61 3.85 -6.65 2.35
CA PRO A 61 3.70 -7.96 2.95
C PRO A 61 3.66 -7.84 4.49
N LYS A 62 2.79 -8.62 5.14
CA LYS A 62 2.65 -8.63 6.58
C LYS A 62 2.26 -10.02 7.09
N ALA A 63 2.89 -10.44 8.18
CA ALA A 63 2.56 -11.64 8.94
C ALA A 63 2.15 -11.25 10.35
N SER A 64 1.05 -11.82 10.84
CA SER A 64 0.50 -11.57 12.17
C SER A 64 0.27 -12.89 12.89
N TYR A 65 1.05 -13.15 13.94
CA TYR A 65 0.98 -14.37 14.73
C TYR A 65 0.37 -14.10 16.10
N ARG A 66 -0.71 -14.80 16.42
CA ARG A 66 -1.35 -14.82 17.73
C ARG A 66 -0.59 -15.79 18.63
N ALA A 67 0.35 -15.27 19.42
CA ALA A 67 1.18 -16.06 20.33
C ALA A 67 0.37 -16.56 21.54
N THR A 68 -0.55 -15.73 22.05
CA THR A 68 -1.50 -16.08 23.12
C THR A 68 -2.86 -15.42 22.83
N SER A 69 -3.86 -15.60 23.71
CA SER A 69 -5.12 -14.85 23.61
C SER A 69 -4.96 -13.33 23.73
N THR A 70 -3.85 -12.86 24.33
CA THR A 70 -3.59 -11.45 24.66
C THR A 70 -2.38 -10.86 23.94
N VAL A 71 -1.51 -11.69 23.35
CA VAL A 71 -0.27 -11.26 22.68
C VAL A 71 -0.32 -11.60 21.20
N GLN A 72 -0.06 -10.60 20.37
CA GLN A 72 0.13 -10.73 18.92
C GLN A 72 1.49 -10.18 18.51
N LEU A 73 2.21 -10.94 17.69
CA LEU A 73 3.47 -10.55 17.08
C LEU A 73 3.21 -10.23 15.61
N ILE A 74 3.71 -9.11 15.12
CA ILE A 74 3.53 -8.67 13.74
C ILE A 74 4.91 -8.43 13.14
N PHE A 75 5.13 -8.98 11.95
CA PHE A 75 6.30 -8.70 11.14
C PHE A 75 5.84 -8.24 9.76
N GLY A 76 6.39 -7.16 9.26
CA GLY A 76 5.99 -6.65 7.95
C GLY A 76 7.07 -5.80 7.31
N ALA A 77 6.81 -5.44 6.06
CA ALA A 77 7.62 -4.50 5.32
C ALA A 77 6.73 -3.58 4.49
N ASP A 78 7.25 -2.40 4.19
CA ASP A 78 6.70 -1.56 3.12
C ASP A 78 7.83 -1.28 2.14
N ILE A 79 7.56 -1.61 0.88
CA ILE A 79 8.47 -1.46 -0.25
C ILE A 79 7.86 -0.40 -1.17
N PHE A 80 8.61 0.67 -1.44
CA PHE A 80 8.18 1.81 -2.24
C PHE A 80 8.99 1.85 -3.53
N GLU A 81 8.33 1.57 -4.66
CA GLU A 81 8.91 1.71 -6.00
C GLU A 81 8.27 2.91 -6.68
N GLY A 82 9.07 3.91 -7.03
CA GLY A 82 8.61 5.15 -7.62
C GLY A 82 9.73 6.16 -7.75
N GLU A 83 9.44 7.24 -8.46
CA GLU A 83 10.37 8.34 -8.68
C GLU A 83 9.88 9.58 -7.95
N ILE A 84 10.80 10.38 -7.42
CA ILE A 84 10.39 11.67 -6.84
C ILE A 84 9.80 12.50 -7.98
N GLY A 85 8.65 13.13 -7.73
CA GLY A 85 7.95 13.97 -8.71
C GLY A 85 8.83 15.07 -9.30
N GLY A 86 8.37 15.66 -10.40
CA GLY A 86 9.13 16.64 -11.15
C GLY A 86 9.41 17.96 -10.40
N PRO A 87 10.19 18.87 -11.02
CA PRO A 87 10.72 20.07 -10.37
C PRO A 87 9.65 21.14 -10.10
N LEU A 88 8.42 20.96 -10.58
CA LEU A 88 7.35 21.94 -10.44
C LEU A 88 6.70 21.86 -9.04
N PRO A 89 6.47 23.01 -8.37
CA PRO A 89 5.72 23.03 -7.11
C PRO A 89 4.32 22.45 -7.31
N GLY A 90 4.04 21.32 -6.66
CA GLY A 90 2.73 20.65 -6.67
C GLY A 90 2.67 19.38 -7.53
N GLU A 91 3.70 19.08 -8.32
CA GLU A 91 3.88 17.78 -8.97
C GLU A 91 4.21 16.75 -7.88
N PHE A 92 3.19 16.02 -7.41
CA PHE A 92 3.28 15.19 -6.20
C PHE A 92 3.06 13.72 -6.51
N ASN A 93 4.17 13.01 -6.59
CA ASN A 93 4.25 11.57 -6.63
C ASN A 93 4.08 10.99 -5.22
N PHE A 94 2.93 10.38 -4.92
CA PHE A 94 2.56 9.99 -3.56
C PHE A 94 3.49 8.91 -2.99
N ILE A 95 3.80 7.87 -3.76
CA ILE A 95 4.69 6.79 -3.34
C ILE A 95 6.14 7.15 -3.58
N GLY A 96 6.45 7.84 -4.68
CA GLY A 96 7.79 8.31 -5.01
C GLY A 96 8.40 9.26 -3.97
N PHE A 97 7.59 9.93 -3.16
CA PHE A 97 8.05 10.68 -1.99
C PHE A 97 8.85 9.80 -1.00
N PHE A 98 8.54 8.50 -0.94
CA PHE A 98 9.22 7.52 -0.09
C PHE A 98 10.34 6.78 -0.83
N LYS A 99 10.83 7.29 -1.97
CA LYS A 99 11.91 6.66 -2.74
C LYS A 99 13.11 6.35 -1.84
N ASN A 100 13.61 5.12 -1.94
CA ASN A 100 14.73 4.58 -1.15
C ASN A 100 14.49 4.58 0.37
N ASN A 101 13.23 4.59 0.80
CA ASN A 101 12.85 4.57 2.22
C ASN A 101 12.00 3.34 2.57
N ASP A 102 12.39 2.18 2.03
CA ASP A 102 11.81 0.90 2.39
C ASP A 102 11.96 0.65 3.89
N ARG A 103 10.95 0.05 4.50
CA ARG A 103 10.97 -0.28 5.92
C ARG A 103 10.65 -1.74 6.17
N ILE A 104 11.36 -2.31 7.13
CA ILE A 104 11.02 -3.59 7.76
C ILE A 104 10.70 -3.29 9.22
N TYR A 105 9.66 -3.91 9.76
CA TYR A 105 9.22 -3.64 11.11
C TYR A 105 8.76 -4.90 11.83
N PHE A 106 8.84 -4.83 13.16
CA PHE A 106 8.34 -5.83 14.07
C PHE A 106 7.55 -5.13 15.18
N GLU A 107 6.34 -5.61 15.46
CA GLU A 107 5.45 -5.05 16.49
C GLU A 107 5.02 -6.15 17.45
N ILE A 108 4.87 -5.78 18.73
CA ILE A 108 4.25 -6.60 19.76
C ILE A 108 3.01 -5.86 20.23
N VAL A 109 1.85 -6.47 20.00
CA VAL A 109 0.55 -5.95 20.46
C VAL A 109 0.10 -6.77 21.65
N TYR A 110 -0.19 -6.11 22.76
CA TYR A 110 -0.73 -6.71 23.98
C TYR A 110 -2.09 -6.09 24.31
N GLY A 111 -3.11 -6.93 24.53
CA GLY A 111 -4.45 -6.52 24.93
C GLY A 111 -4.88 -7.22 26.22
N PHE A 112 -5.55 -6.48 27.11
CA PHE A 112 -6.10 -6.95 28.40
C PHE A 112 -7.63 -6.87 28.41
#